data_AF-A0A848KRC9-F1
#
_entry.id   AF-A0A848KRC9-F1
#
_cell.length_a   1.000
_cell.length_b   1.000
_cell.length_c   1.000
_cell.angle_alpha   90.00
_cell.angle_beta   90.00
_cell.angle_gamma   90.00
#
_symmetry.space_group_name_H-M   'P 1'
#
loop_
_entity.id
_entity.type
_entity.pdbx_description
1 polymer ?
#
loop_
_entity_poly.entity_id
_entity_poly.type
_entity_poly.pdbx_seq_one_letter_code
_entity_poly.pdbx_strand_id
1 'polypeptide(L)'
;MTAPVFAALADSTRSAILDAVARHGPMSATELLGHIAVTRQAITKHLAILRDAGLVTAGKTGRDVRYRVQATELRSTAHTLGELAAGAERAPLGRFAAGLRPALLCSVHPVADMDLAIGGWLDIGLRTMWFPSEGVCLLGADRPVVLLTDRADERALGPGPLLDIAHIDRWTEDWLLVPRDTSMGRYGVATASGGAVVRVIEPNSQLRELLA
;
A
#
# COMPACT_ATOMS: atom_id res chain seq x y z
N MET A 1 4.88 5.49 17.69
CA MET A 1 3.94 4.55 17.03
C MET A 1 3.41 3.60 18.06
N THR A 2 2.10 3.51 18.26
CA THR A 2 1.52 2.55 19.21
C THR A 2 0.89 1.38 18.43
N ALA A 3 1.26 0.14 18.78
CA ALA A 3 0.71 -1.07 18.18
C ALA A 3 -0.84 -1.13 18.09
N PRO A 4 -1.63 -0.53 19.02
CA PRO A 4 -3.08 -0.51 18.94
C PRO A 4 -3.66 0.17 17.69
N VAL A 5 -3.03 1.22 17.17
CA VAL A 5 -3.53 1.94 15.98
C VAL A 5 -3.46 1.04 14.74
N PHE A 6 -2.32 0.38 14.53
CA PHE A 6 -2.15 -0.55 13.41
C PHE A 6 -3.08 -1.75 13.51
N ALA A 7 -3.18 -2.34 14.71
CA ALA A 7 -4.12 -3.42 14.94
C ALA A 7 -5.57 -2.99 14.68
N ALA A 8 -5.93 -1.75 15.04
CA ALA A 8 -7.25 -1.20 14.78
C ALA A 8 -7.52 -0.97 13.27
N LEU A 9 -6.53 -0.49 12.51
CA LEU A 9 -6.67 -0.22 11.07
C LEU A 9 -6.59 -1.49 10.19
N ALA A 10 -5.96 -2.56 10.66
CA ALA A 10 -5.77 -3.79 9.90
C ALA A 10 -7.06 -4.62 9.65
N ASP A 11 -8.20 -4.18 10.18
CA ASP A 11 -9.49 -4.87 10.06
C ASP A 11 -10.43 -4.10 9.13
N SER A 12 -10.93 -4.80 8.11
CA SER A 12 -11.76 -4.21 7.06
C SER A 12 -13.04 -3.56 7.59
N THR A 13 -13.68 -4.14 8.61
CA THR A 13 -14.91 -3.58 9.19
C THR A 13 -14.62 -2.28 9.95
N ARG A 14 -13.52 -2.22 10.71
CA ARG A 14 -13.09 -0.99 11.39
C ARG A 14 -12.70 0.10 10.41
N SER A 15 -12.00 -0.24 9.34
CA SER A 15 -11.67 0.71 8.26
C SER A 15 -12.93 1.24 7.56
N ALA A 16 -13.92 0.38 7.28
CA ALA A 16 -15.20 0.79 6.72
C ALA A 16 -16.00 1.71 7.67
N ILE A 17 -15.96 1.47 8.99
CA ILE A 17 -16.57 2.36 9.98
C ILE A 17 -15.92 3.75 9.94
N LEU A 18 -14.58 3.82 9.97
CA LEU A 18 -13.86 5.08 9.91
C LEU A 18 -14.19 5.86 8.64
N ASP A 19 -14.23 5.17 7.50
CA ASP A 19 -14.52 5.74 6.19
C ASP A 19 -15.96 6.28 6.11
N ALA A 20 -16.95 5.53 6.61
CA ALA A 20 -18.34 5.99 6.68
C ALA A 20 -18.48 7.26 7.54
N VAL A 21 -17.88 7.29 8.75
CA VAL A 21 -17.91 8.46 9.64
C VAL A 21 -17.13 9.65 9.03
N ALA A 22 -16.05 9.40 8.31
CA ALA A 22 -15.29 10.45 7.63
C ALA A 22 -16.08 11.10 6.50
N ARG A 23 -16.77 10.30 5.67
CA ARG A 23 -17.53 10.79 4.50
C ARG A 23 -18.88 11.40 4.84
N HIS A 24 -19.58 10.83 5.83
CA HIS A 24 -20.96 11.25 6.18
C HIS A 24 -21.04 12.10 7.46
N GLY A 25 -19.90 12.36 8.11
CA GLY A 25 -19.83 13.12 9.35
C GLY A 25 -20.17 12.27 10.58
N PRO A 26 -20.47 12.88 11.74
CA PRO A 26 -20.68 12.14 12.97
C PRO A 26 -21.90 11.22 12.95
N MET A 27 -21.71 9.93 13.23
CA MET A 27 -22.75 8.90 13.13
C MET A 27 -22.88 8.07 14.39
N SER A 28 -24.08 7.59 14.67
CA SER A 28 -24.38 6.61 15.70
C SER A 28 -24.14 5.18 15.24
N ALA A 29 -24.05 4.25 16.19
CA ALA A 29 -23.94 2.83 15.89
C ALA A 29 -25.14 2.29 15.09
N THR A 30 -26.31 2.90 15.22
CA THR A 30 -27.51 2.50 14.46
C THR A 30 -27.44 3.02 13.02
N GLU A 31 -27.02 4.26 12.80
CA GLU A 31 -26.86 4.82 11.45
C GLU A 31 -25.81 4.04 10.64
N LEU A 32 -24.73 3.57 11.29
CA LEU A 32 -23.69 2.77 10.63
C LEU A 32 -24.19 1.42 10.06
N LEU A 33 -25.31 0.89 10.53
CA LEU A 33 -25.92 -0.32 9.96
C LEU A 33 -26.42 -0.11 8.53
N GLY A 34 -26.72 1.14 8.15
CA GLY A 34 -27.09 1.49 6.78
C GLY A 34 -25.93 1.42 5.79
N HIS A 35 -24.69 1.34 6.29
CA HIS A 35 -23.47 1.37 5.48
C HIS A 35 -22.65 0.08 5.56
N ILE A 36 -22.86 -0.74 6.60
CA ILE A 36 -21.98 -1.87 6.90
C ILE A 36 -22.84 -3.07 7.30
N ALA A 37 -22.69 -4.17 6.56
CA ALA A 37 -23.47 -5.40 6.70
C ALA A 37 -23.01 -6.27 7.89
N VAL A 38 -23.07 -5.74 9.10
CA VAL A 38 -22.74 -6.46 10.35
C VAL A 38 -23.77 -6.15 11.44
N THR A 39 -23.75 -6.89 12.55
CA THR A 39 -24.70 -6.65 13.65
C THR A 39 -24.37 -5.36 14.41
N ARG A 40 -25.39 -4.73 15.01
CA ARG A 40 -25.20 -3.55 15.87
C ARG A 40 -24.22 -3.78 17.02
N GLN A 41 -24.24 -5.00 17.58
CA GLN A 41 -23.31 -5.41 18.62
C GLN A 41 -21.86 -5.45 18.10
N ALA A 42 -21.64 -5.97 16.89
CA ALA A 42 -20.34 -5.94 16.24
C ALA A 42 -19.87 -4.50 16.01
N ILE A 43 -20.73 -3.62 15.48
CA ILE A 43 -20.41 -2.19 15.30
C ILE A 43 -19.99 -1.55 16.63
N THR A 44 -20.74 -1.80 17.70
CA THR A 44 -20.44 -1.22 19.02
C THR A 44 -19.09 -1.70 19.55
N LYS A 45 -18.76 -2.98 19.36
CA LYS A 45 -17.44 -3.56 19.71
C LYS A 45 -16.32 -2.92 18.88
N HIS A 46 -16.50 -2.76 17.58
CA HIS A 46 -15.53 -2.12 16.71
C HIS A 46 -15.29 -0.65 17.07
N LEU A 47 -16.35 0.09 17.38
CA LEU A 47 -16.26 1.48 17.83
C LEU A 47 -15.53 1.62 19.17
N ALA A 48 -15.67 0.64 20.08
CA ALA A 48 -14.90 0.62 21.32
C ALA A 48 -13.40 0.46 21.03
N ILE A 49 -13.02 -0.50 20.18
CA ILE A 49 -11.62 -0.70 19.76
C ILE A 49 -11.04 0.55 19.09
N LEU A 50 -11.80 1.15 18.16
CA LEU A 50 -11.38 2.37 17.45
C LEU A 50 -11.20 3.56 18.42
N ARG A 51 -12.08 3.68 19.41
CA ARG A 51 -11.98 4.73 20.44
C ARG A 51 -10.77 4.50 21.33
N ASP A 52 -10.54 3.26 21.76
CA ASP A 52 -9.42 2.90 22.62
C ASP A 52 -8.07 3.07 21.90
N ALA A 53 -8.07 2.93 20.56
CA ALA A 53 -6.94 3.28 19.69
C ALA A 53 -6.83 4.79 19.36
N GLY A 54 -7.74 5.63 19.87
CA GLY A 54 -7.73 7.08 19.63
C GLY A 54 -8.18 7.52 18.24
N LEU A 55 -8.73 6.61 17.43
CA LEU A 55 -9.13 6.87 16.04
C LEU A 55 -10.52 7.51 15.91
N VAL A 56 -11.38 7.35 16.92
CA VAL A 56 -12.67 8.02 17.01
C VAL A 56 -12.90 8.63 18.39
N THR A 57 -13.72 9.67 18.45
CA THR A 57 -14.32 10.20 19.69
C THR A 57 -15.80 9.89 19.71
N ALA A 58 -16.36 9.79 20.91
CA ALA A 58 -17.79 9.60 21.14
C ALA A 58 -18.36 10.82 21.87
N GLY A 59 -19.43 11.42 21.34
CA GLY A 59 -20.15 12.52 21.95
C GLY A 59 -21.63 12.21 22.05
N LYS A 60 -22.28 12.59 23.16
CA LYS A 60 -23.74 12.48 23.27
C LYS A 60 -24.41 13.63 22.53
N THR A 61 -25.40 13.31 21.70
CA THR A 61 -26.27 14.29 21.04
C THR A 61 -27.71 13.86 21.27
N GLY A 62 -28.39 14.54 22.20
CA GLY A 62 -29.70 14.09 22.67
C GLY A 62 -29.61 12.73 23.38
N ARG A 63 -30.33 11.73 22.85
CA ARG A 63 -30.34 10.36 23.38
C ARG A 63 -29.32 9.43 22.73
N ASP A 64 -28.65 9.87 21.66
CA ASP A 64 -27.73 9.03 20.89
C ASP A 64 -26.26 9.38 21.15
N VAL A 65 -25.40 8.37 21.06
CA VAL A 65 -23.95 8.53 21.02
C VAL A 65 -23.54 8.63 19.55
N ARG A 66 -22.94 9.75 19.16
CA ARG A 66 -22.39 9.96 17.83
C ARG A 66 -20.87 9.89 17.88
N TYR A 67 -20.30 9.20 16.91
CA TYR A 67 -18.87 8.97 16.77
C TYR A 67 -18.31 9.88 15.69
N ARG A 68 -17.13 10.45 15.92
CA ARG A 68 -16.42 11.30 14.97
C ARG A 68 -14.97 10.82 14.83
N VAL A 69 -14.45 10.79 13.60
CA VAL A 69 -13.05 10.43 13.34
C VAL A 69 -12.09 11.48 13.93
N GLN A 70 -11.04 10.99 14.58
CA GLN A 70 -9.93 11.81 15.07
C GLN A 70 -8.82 11.88 14.03
N ALA A 71 -8.92 12.89 13.17
CA ALA A 71 -7.99 13.06 12.05
C ALA A 71 -6.53 13.29 12.49
N THR A 72 -6.29 13.76 13.72
CA THR A 72 -4.93 13.99 14.23
C THR A 72 -4.14 12.69 14.35
N GLU A 73 -4.73 11.63 14.90
CA GLU A 73 -4.05 10.34 15.08
C GLU A 73 -3.80 9.66 13.72
N LEU A 74 -4.77 9.76 12.81
CA LEU A 74 -4.61 9.28 11.42
C LEU A 74 -3.48 10.02 10.70
N ARG A 75 -3.42 11.36 10.79
CA ARG A 75 -2.34 12.15 10.17
C ARG A 75 -0.97 11.84 10.77
N SER A 76 -0.88 11.70 12.09
CA SER A 76 0.36 11.32 12.79
C SER A 76 0.86 9.94 12.33
N THR A 77 -0.05 8.97 12.24
CA THR A 77 0.24 7.62 11.76
C THR A 77 0.69 7.64 10.30
N ALA A 78 -0.05 8.34 9.42
CA ALA A 78 0.30 8.47 8.01
C ALA A 78 1.66 9.17 7.82
N HIS A 79 1.93 10.25 8.56
CA HIS A 79 3.22 10.93 8.53
C HIS A 79 4.36 10.00 8.96
N THR A 80 4.18 9.26 10.06
CA THR A 80 5.22 8.34 10.54
C THR A 80 5.46 7.19 9.55
N LEU A 81 4.40 6.64 8.95
CA LEU A 81 4.51 5.65 7.88
C LEU A 81 5.23 6.22 6.66
N GLY A 82 4.95 7.47 6.30
CA GLY A 82 5.63 8.18 5.22
C GLY A 82 7.12 8.36 5.50
N GLU A 83 7.50 8.77 6.71
CA GLU A 83 8.90 8.87 7.15
C GLU A 83 9.59 7.51 7.15
N LEU A 84 8.90 6.46 7.60
CA LEU A 84 9.43 5.09 7.59
C LEU A 84 9.63 4.58 6.16
N ALA A 85 8.67 4.82 5.26
CA ALA A 85 8.77 4.47 3.85
C ALA A 85 9.92 5.23 3.17
N ALA A 86 10.01 6.55 3.38
CA ALA A 86 11.10 7.37 2.86
C ALA A 86 12.47 6.96 3.42
N GLY A 87 12.54 6.50 4.67
CA GLY A 87 13.74 5.91 5.25
C GLY A 87 14.09 4.57 4.62
N ALA A 88 13.11 3.68 4.42
CA ALA A 88 13.27 2.39 3.76
C ALA A 88 13.71 2.53 2.29
N GLU A 89 13.31 3.62 1.62
CA GLU A 89 13.76 4.00 0.28
C GLU A 89 15.23 4.42 0.23
N ARG A 90 15.72 5.10 1.28
CA ARG A 90 17.12 5.55 1.39
C ARG A 90 18.07 4.41 1.80
N ALA A 91 17.55 3.39 2.48
CA ALA A 91 18.34 2.36 3.15
C ALA A 91 18.94 1.23 2.29
N PRO A 92 18.49 0.84 1.06
CA PRO A 92 19.00 -0.40 0.46
C PRO A 92 20.21 -0.18 -0.45
N LEU A 93 20.47 1.04 -0.92
CA LEU A 93 21.37 1.26 -2.06
C LEU A 93 22.73 1.85 -1.73
N GLY A 94 23.01 2.16 -0.45
CA GLY A 94 24.31 2.61 0.05
C GLY A 94 25.08 3.56 -0.89
N ARG A 95 26.41 3.50 -0.92
CA ARG A 95 27.25 4.32 -1.82
C ARG A 95 27.16 3.90 -3.32
N PHE A 96 26.25 2.99 -3.68
CA PHE A 96 26.44 2.01 -4.75
C PHE A 96 25.80 2.35 -6.10
N ALA A 97 25.45 3.63 -6.28
CA ALA A 97 24.78 4.12 -7.46
C ALA A 97 25.16 5.60 -7.68
N ALA A 98 26.46 5.88 -7.85
CA ALA A 98 26.95 7.26 -7.95
C ALA A 98 26.25 8.00 -9.10
N GLY A 99 25.31 8.89 -8.75
CA GLY A 99 24.51 9.65 -9.70
C GLY A 99 23.13 9.09 -10.03
N LEU A 100 22.79 7.87 -9.59
CA LEU A 100 21.40 7.39 -9.66
C LEU A 100 20.58 7.98 -8.51
N ARG A 101 19.30 8.22 -8.80
CA ARG A 101 18.28 8.70 -7.85
C ARG A 101 17.17 7.65 -7.81
N PRO A 102 17.43 6.51 -7.17
CA PRO A 102 16.45 5.44 -7.07
C PRO A 102 15.22 5.94 -6.28
N ALA A 103 14.03 5.60 -6.76
CA ALA A 103 12.76 5.90 -6.10
C ALA A 103 11.95 4.62 -5.96
N LEU A 104 11.22 4.45 -4.85
CA LEU A 104 10.28 3.35 -4.76
C LEU A 104 9.17 3.55 -5.78
N LEU A 105 9.03 2.57 -6.66
CA LEU A 105 7.93 2.51 -7.59
C LEU A 105 6.69 1.94 -6.89
N CYS A 106 6.79 0.70 -6.42
CA CYS A 106 5.70 -0.06 -5.80
C CYS A 106 6.25 -1.30 -5.06
N SER A 107 5.38 -2.04 -4.39
CA SER A 107 5.69 -3.37 -3.86
C SER A 107 5.22 -4.47 -4.81
N VAL A 108 6.06 -5.46 -5.07
CA VAL A 108 5.74 -6.67 -5.86
C VAL A 108 5.08 -7.70 -4.96
N HIS A 109 3.95 -8.24 -5.41
CA HIS A 109 3.18 -9.27 -4.73
C HIS A 109 2.85 -10.40 -5.72
N PRO A 110 3.63 -11.49 -5.69
CA PRO A 110 3.28 -12.72 -6.38
C PRO A 110 1.94 -13.26 -5.88
N VAL A 111 1.02 -13.59 -6.79
CA VAL A 111 -0.32 -14.12 -6.45
C VAL A 111 -0.59 -15.44 -7.16
N ALA A 112 -1.47 -16.25 -6.57
CA ALA A 112 -1.93 -17.50 -7.17
C ALA A 112 -3.23 -17.33 -7.95
N ASP A 113 -4.04 -16.34 -7.58
CA ASP A 113 -5.32 -16.00 -8.19
C ASP A 113 -5.40 -14.49 -8.31
N MET A 114 -5.43 -13.99 -9.55
CA MET A 114 -5.37 -12.56 -9.86
C MET A 114 -6.67 -11.84 -9.46
N ASP A 115 -7.82 -12.42 -9.78
CA ASP A 115 -9.13 -11.78 -9.55
C ASP A 115 -9.40 -11.64 -8.05
N LEU A 116 -9.14 -12.70 -7.29
CA LEU A 116 -9.28 -12.67 -5.83
C LEU A 116 -8.33 -11.65 -5.20
N ALA A 117 -7.08 -11.59 -5.68
CA ALA A 117 -6.10 -10.66 -5.16
C ALA A 117 -6.49 -9.20 -5.46
N ILE A 118 -6.87 -8.90 -6.72
CA ILE A 118 -7.34 -7.56 -7.11
C ILE A 118 -8.51 -7.14 -6.23
N GLY A 119 -9.53 -8.01 -6.06
CA GLY A 119 -10.69 -7.72 -5.23
C GLY A 119 -10.32 -7.28 -3.81
N GLY A 120 -9.40 -8.00 -3.16
CA GLY A 120 -8.95 -7.65 -1.82
C GLY A 120 -8.26 -6.29 -1.72
N TRP A 121 -7.55 -5.85 -2.77
CA TRP A 121 -6.92 -4.53 -2.80
C TRP A 121 -7.91 -3.41 -3.16
N LEU A 122 -8.91 -3.70 -4.00
CA LEU A 122 -9.99 -2.75 -4.30
C LEU A 122 -10.84 -2.48 -3.05
N ASP A 123 -11.11 -3.51 -2.24
CA ASP A 123 -11.87 -3.39 -0.99
C ASP A 123 -11.22 -2.47 0.04
N ILE A 124 -9.89 -2.29 -0.02
CA ILE A 124 -9.15 -1.34 0.83
C ILE A 124 -8.96 0.03 0.19
N GLY A 125 -9.62 0.29 -0.94
CA GLY A 125 -9.68 1.60 -1.58
C GLY A 125 -8.59 1.88 -2.61
N LEU A 126 -7.80 0.87 -3.02
CA LEU A 126 -6.98 1.02 -4.22
C LEU A 126 -7.85 0.90 -5.48
N ARG A 127 -7.35 1.43 -6.59
CA ARG A 127 -7.93 1.27 -7.92
C ARG A 127 -6.94 0.56 -8.83
N THR A 128 -7.46 -0.17 -9.81
CA THR A 128 -6.63 -0.67 -10.90
C THR A 128 -6.18 0.50 -11.76
N MET A 129 -4.88 0.66 -11.88
CA MET A 129 -4.27 1.74 -12.65
C MET A 129 -3.96 1.28 -14.07
N TRP A 130 -3.37 0.09 -14.20
CA TRP A 130 -2.91 -0.40 -15.49
C TRP A 130 -2.74 -1.92 -15.47
N PHE A 131 -3.06 -2.56 -16.60
CA PHE A 131 -2.75 -3.95 -16.91
C PHE A 131 -1.68 -3.97 -18.01
N PRO A 132 -0.39 -4.09 -17.66
CA PRO A 132 0.69 -4.11 -18.64
C PRO A 132 0.62 -5.32 -19.58
N SER A 133 0.19 -6.47 -19.05
CA SER A 133 -0.02 -7.70 -19.80
C SER A 133 -0.93 -8.65 -19.01
N GLU A 134 -1.35 -9.74 -19.63
CA GLU A 134 -2.08 -10.82 -18.94
C GLU A 134 -1.25 -11.36 -17.77
N GLY A 135 -1.88 -11.43 -16.60
CA GLY A 135 -1.23 -11.88 -15.36
C GLY A 135 -0.45 -10.81 -14.61
N VAL A 136 -0.57 -9.53 -14.99
CA VAL A 136 0.12 -8.39 -14.35
C VAL A 136 -0.85 -7.25 -14.11
N CYS A 137 -0.92 -6.74 -12.89
CA CYS A 137 -1.80 -5.64 -12.52
C CYS A 137 -1.09 -4.65 -11.61
N LEU A 138 -1.11 -3.37 -11.99
CA LEU A 138 -0.71 -2.27 -11.11
C LEU A 138 -1.93 -1.65 -10.45
N LEU A 139 -1.88 -1.61 -9.12
CA LEU A 139 -2.89 -1.04 -8.25
C LEU A 139 -2.31 0.14 -7.49
N GLY A 140 -3.14 1.15 -7.25
CA GLY A 140 -2.71 2.33 -6.52
C GLY A 140 -3.85 3.27 -6.22
N ALA A 141 -3.53 4.40 -5.60
CA ALA A 141 -4.39 5.58 -5.61
C ALA A 141 -3.90 6.44 -6.78
N ASP A 142 -3.19 7.54 -6.51
CA ASP A 142 -2.75 8.47 -7.56
C ASP A 142 -1.42 8.10 -8.22
N ARG A 143 -0.77 7.06 -7.70
CA ARG A 143 0.47 6.48 -8.20
C ARG A 143 0.45 4.97 -7.95
N PRO A 144 1.26 4.19 -8.67
CA PRO A 144 1.41 2.76 -8.40
C PRO A 144 1.86 2.55 -6.95
N VAL A 145 1.23 1.58 -6.28
CA VAL A 145 1.56 1.18 -4.90
C VAL A 145 1.84 -0.31 -4.84
N VAL A 146 1.06 -1.11 -5.56
CA VAL A 146 1.13 -2.56 -5.58
C VAL A 146 1.21 -3.06 -7.02
N LEU A 147 2.12 -3.98 -7.27
CA LEU A 147 2.21 -4.78 -8.49
C LEU A 147 1.82 -6.21 -8.13
N LEU A 148 0.72 -6.67 -8.68
CA LEU A 148 0.32 -8.08 -8.62
C LEU A 148 0.80 -8.79 -9.86
N THR A 149 1.31 -10.01 -9.66
CA THR A 149 1.71 -10.84 -10.79
C THR A 149 1.56 -12.32 -10.48
N ASP A 150 0.99 -13.08 -11.40
CA ASP A 150 0.98 -14.56 -11.38
C ASP A 150 1.94 -15.15 -12.44
N ARG A 151 2.48 -14.30 -13.33
CA ARG A 151 3.38 -14.73 -14.39
C ARG A 151 4.71 -15.22 -13.85
N ALA A 152 5.20 -16.34 -14.39
CA ALA A 152 6.44 -16.97 -13.92
C ALA A 152 7.69 -16.08 -14.07
N ASP A 153 7.76 -15.28 -15.13
CA ASP A 153 8.86 -14.34 -15.39
C ASP A 153 8.89 -13.17 -14.38
N GLU A 154 7.73 -12.69 -13.95
CA GLU A 154 7.64 -11.61 -12.96
C GLU A 154 7.68 -12.12 -11.52
N ARG A 155 7.19 -13.33 -11.25
CA ARG A 155 7.35 -14.00 -9.95
C ARG A 155 8.83 -14.20 -9.56
N ALA A 156 9.74 -14.26 -10.54
CA ALA A 156 11.18 -14.32 -10.31
C ALA A 156 11.74 -13.07 -9.60
N LEU A 157 11.04 -11.93 -9.65
CA LEU A 157 11.35 -10.77 -8.80
C LEU A 157 11.23 -11.15 -7.31
N GLY A 158 10.29 -12.02 -6.97
CA GLY A 158 9.90 -12.30 -5.59
C GLY A 158 9.21 -11.09 -4.94
N PRO A 159 8.71 -11.25 -3.70
CA PRO A 159 7.94 -10.22 -3.02
C PRO A 159 8.82 -9.07 -2.52
N GLY A 160 8.30 -7.85 -2.52
CA GLY A 160 8.92 -6.70 -1.86
C GLY A 160 9.13 -5.49 -2.78
N PRO A 161 9.93 -4.50 -2.33
CA PRO A 161 10.02 -3.20 -3.01
C PRO A 161 10.67 -3.33 -4.39
N LEU A 162 10.06 -2.65 -5.37
CA LEU A 162 10.59 -2.45 -6.71
C LEU A 162 11.01 -0.99 -6.86
N LEU A 163 12.28 -0.75 -7.19
CA LEU A 163 12.84 0.59 -7.29
C LEU A 163 12.97 1.02 -8.76
N ASP A 164 12.44 2.18 -9.09
CA ASP A 164 12.76 2.86 -10.35
C ASP A 164 14.15 3.48 -10.26
N ILE A 165 14.99 3.16 -11.23
CA ILE A 165 16.37 3.63 -11.33
C ILE A 165 16.65 4.42 -12.62
N ALA A 166 15.65 4.60 -13.47
CA ALA A 166 15.68 5.32 -14.76
C ALA A 166 16.65 4.80 -15.85
N HIS A 167 17.79 4.24 -15.48
CA HIS A 167 18.87 3.78 -16.37
C HIS A 167 19.59 2.55 -15.78
N ILE A 168 19.09 1.35 -16.06
CA ILE A 168 19.59 0.10 -15.49
C ILE A 168 21.00 -0.26 -15.96
N ASP A 169 21.39 0.19 -17.16
CA ASP A 169 22.74 0.00 -17.72
C ASP A 169 23.85 0.71 -16.95
N ARG A 170 23.49 1.70 -16.11
CA ARG A 170 24.46 2.38 -15.23
C ARG A 170 24.69 1.64 -13.90
N TRP A 171 24.00 0.52 -13.68
CA TRP A 171 24.13 -0.27 -12.46
C TRP A 171 25.17 -1.38 -12.61
N THR A 172 26.10 -1.44 -11.67
CA THR A 172 27.25 -2.35 -11.64
C THR A 172 27.26 -3.41 -10.51
N GLU A 173 26.12 -3.82 -9.92
CA GLU A 173 26.11 -4.81 -8.82
C GLU A 173 25.90 -6.23 -9.35
N ASP A 174 26.12 -7.21 -8.46
CA ASP A 174 25.96 -8.63 -8.76
C ASP A 174 24.48 -8.99 -8.98
N TRP A 175 24.13 -9.26 -10.24
CA TRP A 175 22.79 -9.65 -10.64
C TRP A 175 22.48 -11.08 -10.19
N LEU A 176 21.46 -11.22 -9.35
CA LEU A 176 20.78 -12.50 -9.09
C LEU A 176 19.82 -12.87 -10.23
N LEU A 177 19.18 -11.85 -10.79
CA LEU A 177 18.41 -11.90 -12.03
C LEU A 177 18.92 -10.79 -12.94
N VAL A 178 19.60 -11.19 -14.01
CA VAL A 178 20.11 -10.27 -15.04
C VAL A 178 18.93 -9.46 -15.63
N PRO A 179 19.09 -8.14 -15.84
CA PRO A 179 18.04 -7.30 -16.38
C PRO A 179 17.47 -7.85 -17.68
N ARG A 180 16.14 -7.89 -17.78
CA ARG A 180 15.42 -8.35 -18.97
C ARG A 180 14.21 -7.49 -19.27
N ASP A 181 13.86 -7.42 -20.54
CA ASP A 181 12.66 -6.72 -20.99
C ASP A 181 11.39 -7.46 -20.58
N THR A 182 10.42 -6.69 -20.10
CA THR A 182 9.09 -7.16 -19.71
C THR A 182 8.01 -6.15 -20.09
N SER A 183 6.76 -6.48 -19.75
CA SER A 183 5.59 -5.64 -20.00
C SER A 183 5.66 -4.24 -19.35
N MET A 184 6.44 -4.08 -18.27
CA MET A 184 6.58 -2.82 -17.53
C MET A 184 7.89 -2.05 -17.85
N GLY A 185 8.80 -2.67 -18.59
CA GLY A 185 10.15 -2.17 -18.83
C GLY A 185 11.21 -3.20 -18.49
N ARG A 186 12.44 -2.73 -18.28
CA ARG A 186 13.58 -3.60 -17.97
C ARG A 186 13.75 -3.72 -16.48
N TYR A 187 13.52 -4.91 -15.92
CA TYR A 187 13.76 -5.13 -14.49
C TYR A 187 14.80 -6.21 -14.25
N GLY A 188 15.44 -6.14 -13.09
CA GLY A 188 16.42 -7.10 -12.60
C GLY A 188 16.39 -7.22 -11.08
N VAL A 189 17.10 -8.21 -10.57
CA VAL A 189 17.31 -8.41 -9.13
C VAL A 189 18.79 -8.49 -8.88
N ALA A 190 19.30 -7.69 -7.96
CA ALA A 190 20.71 -7.69 -7.59
C ALA A 190 20.87 -7.91 -6.09
N THR A 191 22.04 -8.40 -5.70
CA THR A 191 22.52 -8.27 -4.33
C THR A 191 23.29 -6.96 -4.20
N ALA A 192 22.78 -6.05 -3.39
CA ALA A 192 23.51 -4.85 -3.01
C ALA A 192 24.61 -5.21 -2.00
N SER A 193 25.68 -4.42 -2.03
CA SER A 193 26.76 -4.43 -1.05
C SER A 193 26.23 -4.44 0.40
N GLY A 194 26.41 -5.57 1.09
CA GLY A 194 25.78 -5.87 2.39
C GLY A 194 24.86 -7.09 2.36
N GLY A 195 24.68 -7.73 1.20
CA GLY A 195 23.89 -8.96 1.04
C GLY A 195 22.38 -8.72 0.93
N ALA A 196 21.94 -7.46 0.84
CA ALA A 196 20.54 -7.13 0.68
C ALA A 196 20.08 -7.41 -0.76
N VAL A 197 18.93 -8.07 -0.91
CA VAL A 197 18.33 -8.30 -2.23
C VAL A 197 17.53 -7.07 -2.64
N VAL A 198 17.85 -6.51 -3.81
CA VAL A 198 17.20 -5.32 -4.36
C VAL A 198 16.59 -5.64 -5.72
N ARG A 199 15.34 -5.22 -5.92
CA ARG A 199 14.59 -5.41 -7.18
C ARG A 199 14.40 -4.06 -7.83
N VAL A 200 14.74 -3.96 -9.10
CA VAL A 200 14.79 -2.67 -9.78
C VAL A 200 14.26 -2.72 -11.17
N ILE A 201 13.79 -1.58 -11.64
CA ILE A 201 13.19 -1.42 -12.95
C ILE A 201 13.66 -0.11 -13.60
N GLU A 202 13.92 -0.19 -14.89
CA GLU A 202 13.91 0.93 -15.82
C GLU A 202 12.54 0.94 -16.51
N PRO A 203 11.63 1.85 -16.13
CA PRO A 203 10.27 1.90 -16.66
C PRO A 203 10.25 2.17 -18.15
N ASN A 204 9.38 1.47 -18.87
CA ASN A 204 9.05 1.80 -20.26
C ASN A 204 8.25 3.12 -20.34
N SER A 205 7.99 3.62 -21.55
CA SER A 205 7.31 4.90 -21.76
C SER A 205 5.91 4.93 -21.14
N GLN A 206 5.14 3.84 -21.25
CA GLN A 206 3.78 3.74 -20.68
C GLN A 206 3.80 3.83 -19.16
N LEU A 207 4.72 3.12 -18.51
CA LEU A 207 4.88 3.21 -17.06
C LEU A 207 5.37 4.60 -16.64
N ARG A 208 6.24 5.26 -17.41
CA ARG A 208 6.67 6.64 -17.12
C ARG A 208 5.52 7.63 -17.22
N GLU A 209 4.65 7.50 -18.22
CA GLU A 209 3.43 8.31 -18.36
C GLU A 209 2.49 8.12 -17.17
N LEU A 210 2.39 6.89 -16.64
CA LEU A 210 1.60 6.60 -15.43
C LEU A 210 2.20 7.22 -14.15
N LEU A 211 3.49 7.52 -14.15
CA LEU A 211 4.23 8.07 -12.99
C LEU A 211 4.36 9.60 -13.00
N ALA A 212 4.00 10.26 -14.11
CA ALA A 212 4.10 11.70 -14.32
C ALA A 212 2.87 12.45 -13.78
#